data_AF-A0A0Z3-F1
#
_entry.id   AF-A0A0Z3-F1
#
_cell.length_a   1.000
_cell.length_b   1.000
_cell.length_c   1.000
_cell.angle_alpha   90.00
_cell.angle_beta   90.00
_cell.angle_gamma   90.00
#
_symmetry.space_group_name_H-M   'P 1'
#
loop_
_entity.id
_entity.type
_entity.pdbx_description
1 polymer ?
#
loop_
_entity_poly.entity_id
_entity_poly.type
_entity_poly.pdbx_seq_one_letter_code
_entity_poly.pdbx_strand_id
1 'polypeptide(L)'
;DLVTENGLFRAAVPSGASTGVHEALELRDNDKSQYHGKSVFKAVDNINKTIAPELLKAGLEVTQQTDIDNFLLKLDGTANKNKLGANAILGVSLAVCKAGAAKKGVPLYKYIAELAGNSDIILPTPAFNVINGGSHAGNKLAMQEFMILPTGAKNFTEAMKMGSEVYHYLKAGIKKKFGLDATAVGDEGGFAPNILENKEALNLILDAIKAAGYEGKIKIGMDVAASEFHKDGKYDLDFKNEKSDPSTYLTPAALQDLYLSFVKDFPIVSIEDPFDQDGWDSWTSITAATPIQIVGDDLTVTNPERIKTAIEKKACNCLLLKVNQIGSVTESINAHKLAKSAGWGTMVSHRSGETEDTFIADLVVGLSTGQIKTGAPCRSERL
;
A
#
# COMPACT_ATOMS: atom_id res chain seq x y z
N ASP A 1 -22.08 -5.39 -5.04
CA ASP A 1 -23.22 -4.45 -4.86
C ASP A 1 -24.01 -4.80 -3.62
N LEU A 2 -24.46 -3.79 -2.89
CA LEU A 2 -25.39 -3.87 -1.78
C LEU A 2 -26.54 -2.89 -2.04
N VAL A 3 -27.79 -3.33 -1.84
CA VAL A 3 -28.98 -2.51 -2.11
C VAL A 3 -29.72 -2.26 -0.80
N THR A 4 -30.04 -0.99 -0.54
CA THR A 4 -30.94 -0.56 0.55
C THR A 4 -32.02 0.36 -0.03
N GLU A 5 -32.92 0.85 0.82
CA GLU A 5 -33.85 1.93 0.47
C GLU A 5 -33.16 3.23 0.04
N ASN A 6 -31.88 3.42 0.38
CA ASN A 6 -31.08 4.58 -0.03
C ASN A 6 -30.38 4.40 -1.38
N GLY A 7 -30.52 3.24 -2.04
CA GLY A 7 -29.99 2.98 -3.38
C GLY A 7 -29.03 1.79 -3.44
N LEU A 8 -28.21 1.77 -4.49
CA LEU A 8 -27.21 0.75 -4.74
C LEU A 8 -25.81 1.28 -4.37
N PHE A 9 -25.10 0.50 -3.56
CA PHE A 9 -23.74 0.80 -3.12
C PHE A 9 -22.79 -0.26 -3.66
N ARG A 10 -21.75 0.19 -4.37
CA ARG A 10 -20.76 -0.68 -5.02
C ARG A 10 -19.40 -0.51 -4.39
N ALA A 11 -18.73 -1.64 -4.17
CA ALA A 11 -17.33 -1.68 -3.84
C ALA A 11 -16.61 -2.73 -4.69
N ALA A 12 -15.36 -2.45 -5.03
CA ALA A 12 -14.45 -3.43 -5.63
C ALA A 12 -13.27 -3.69 -4.68
N VAL A 13 -12.63 -4.87 -4.83
CA VAL A 13 -11.52 -5.30 -3.98
C VAL A 13 -10.23 -5.30 -4.80
N PRO A 14 -9.17 -4.60 -4.36
CA PRO A 14 -7.89 -4.60 -5.04
C PRO A 14 -7.11 -5.91 -4.80
N SER A 15 -6.04 -6.12 -5.57
CA SER A 15 -5.19 -7.31 -5.51
C SER A 15 -3.70 -6.93 -5.56
N GLY A 16 -2.85 -7.63 -4.81
CA GLY A 16 -1.41 -7.38 -4.78
C GLY A 16 -0.60 -8.26 -5.72
N ALA A 17 0.59 -7.80 -6.12
CA ALA A 17 1.59 -8.57 -6.86
C ALA A 17 2.64 -9.17 -5.92
N SER A 18 3.30 -8.34 -5.09
CA SER A 18 4.03 -8.77 -3.90
C SER A 18 3.02 -8.89 -2.75
N THR A 19 2.90 -10.11 -2.22
CA THR A 19 1.97 -10.41 -1.12
C THR A 19 2.75 -11.03 0.03
N GLY A 20 2.79 -10.35 1.17
CA GLY A 20 3.34 -10.90 2.40
C GLY A 20 2.70 -12.24 2.75
N VAL A 21 3.49 -13.18 3.27
CA VAL A 21 3.04 -14.57 3.50
C VAL A 21 1.99 -14.68 4.61
N HIS A 22 1.78 -13.59 5.35
CA HIS A 22 0.86 -13.50 6.48
C HIS A 22 -0.44 -12.74 6.18
N GLU A 23 -0.64 -12.31 4.93
CA GLU A 23 -1.89 -11.65 4.52
C GLU A 23 -3.12 -12.57 4.69
N ALA A 24 -4.29 -11.97 4.86
CA ALA A 24 -5.56 -12.67 4.72
C ALA A 24 -5.69 -13.23 3.29
N LEU A 25 -6.32 -14.40 3.15
CA LEU A 25 -6.30 -15.14 1.90
C LEU A 25 -7.21 -14.50 0.84
N GLU A 26 -6.62 -14.07 -0.26
CA GLU A 26 -7.35 -13.77 -1.50
C GLU A 26 -7.75 -15.06 -2.21
N LEU A 27 -9.06 -15.37 -2.25
CA LEU A 27 -9.54 -16.64 -2.79
C LEU A 27 -9.61 -16.58 -4.34
N ARG A 28 -8.77 -17.39 -4.98
CA ARG A 28 -8.74 -17.63 -6.43
C ARG A 28 -9.22 -19.04 -6.77
N ASP A 29 -9.76 -19.23 -7.97
CA ASP A 29 -10.28 -20.52 -8.40
C ASP A 29 -9.18 -21.55 -8.71
N ASN A 30 -8.01 -21.06 -9.14
CA ASN A 30 -6.83 -21.84 -9.55
C ASN A 30 -7.06 -22.78 -10.75
N ASP A 31 -8.08 -22.52 -11.56
CA ASP A 31 -8.29 -23.23 -12.83
C ASP A 31 -7.47 -22.57 -13.95
N LYS A 32 -6.36 -23.21 -14.36
CA LYS A 32 -5.47 -22.69 -15.41
C LYS A 32 -6.16 -22.47 -16.76
N SER A 33 -7.30 -23.09 -17.01
CA SER A 33 -8.09 -22.89 -18.23
C SER A 33 -8.88 -21.58 -18.22
N GLN A 34 -9.07 -20.95 -17.06
CA GLN A 34 -9.84 -19.73 -16.87
C GLN A 34 -8.96 -18.61 -16.33
N TYR A 35 -8.85 -17.49 -17.06
CA TYR A 35 -8.11 -16.30 -16.62
C TYR A 35 -6.70 -16.62 -16.08
N HIS A 36 -6.00 -17.58 -16.68
CA HIS A 36 -4.69 -18.05 -16.23
C HIS A 36 -4.64 -18.52 -14.76
N GLY A 37 -5.73 -19.10 -14.24
CA GLY A 37 -5.86 -19.52 -12.84
C GLY A 37 -6.33 -18.42 -11.88
N LYS A 38 -6.56 -17.20 -12.38
CA LYS A 38 -6.83 -16.01 -11.55
C LYS A 38 -8.31 -15.63 -11.48
N SER A 39 -9.24 -16.47 -11.93
CA SER A 39 -10.66 -16.18 -11.74
C SER A 39 -11.07 -16.21 -10.26
N VAL A 40 -12.18 -15.55 -9.93
CA VAL A 40 -12.69 -15.35 -8.56
C VAL A 40 -14.12 -15.86 -8.38
N PHE A 41 -14.56 -16.81 -9.20
CA PHE A 41 -15.93 -17.29 -9.18
C PHE A 41 -16.32 -17.91 -7.84
N LYS A 42 -15.41 -18.60 -7.15
CA LYS A 42 -15.65 -19.13 -5.80
C LYS A 42 -15.90 -18.01 -4.78
N ALA A 43 -15.12 -16.92 -4.81
CA ALA A 43 -15.32 -15.79 -3.91
C ALA A 43 -16.66 -15.08 -4.19
N VAL A 44 -17.01 -14.91 -5.47
CA VAL A 44 -18.32 -14.36 -5.89
C VAL A 44 -19.47 -15.27 -5.45
N ASP A 45 -19.32 -16.58 -5.60
CA ASP A 45 -20.29 -17.57 -5.13
C ASP A 45 -20.44 -17.53 -3.60
N ASN A 46 -19.35 -17.36 -2.85
CA ASN A 46 -19.39 -17.21 -1.40
C ASN A 46 -20.19 -15.96 -0.99
N ILE A 47 -20.07 -14.85 -1.72
CA ILE A 47 -20.91 -13.67 -1.50
C ILE A 47 -22.38 -14.02 -1.75
N ASN A 48 -22.69 -14.52 -2.94
CA ASN A 48 -24.08 -14.67 -3.41
C ASN A 48 -24.85 -15.79 -2.70
N LYS A 49 -24.20 -16.93 -2.43
CA LYS A 49 -24.83 -18.15 -1.95
C LYS A 49 -24.72 -18.32 -0.43
N THR A 50 -23.77 -17.63 0.22
CA THR A 50 -23.50 -17.79 1.66
C THR A 50 -23.64 -16.47 2.41
N ILE A 51 -22.83 -15.46 2.08
CA ILE A 51 -22.81 -14.20 2.85
C ILE A 51 -24.14 -13.45 2.73
N ALA A 52 -24.63 -13.23 1.51
CA ALA A 52 -25.85 -12.47 1.27
C ALA A 52 -27.09 -13.03 2.01
N PRO A 53 -27.45 -14.32 1.90
CA PRO A 53 -28.62 -14.84 2.61
C PRO A 53 -28.46 -14.79 4.13
N GLU A 54 -27.27 -15.05 4.67
CA GLU A 54 -27.04 -15.04 6.12
C GLU A 54 -27.02 -13.61 6.69
N LEU A 55 -26.42 -12.65 5.99
CA LEU A 55 -26.40 -11.25 6.40
C LEU A 55 -27.81 -10.62 6.38
N LEU A 56 -28.62 -10.94 5.37
CA LEU A 56 -30.01 -10.49 5.30
C LEU A 56 -30.86 -11.06 6.44
N LYS A 57 -30.66 -12.34 6.81
CA LYS A 57 -31.33 -12.96 7.96
C LYS A 57 -30.93 -12.32 9.30
N ALA A 58 -29.68 -11.85 9.40
CA ALA A 58 -29.19 -11.22 10.61
C ALA A 58 -29.89 -9.88 10.93
N GLY A 59 -30.49 -9.22 9.92
CA GLY A 59 -31.27 -8.00 10.12
C GLY A 59 -30.47 -6.83 10.70
N LEU A 60 -29.16 -6.78 10.41
CA LEU A 60 -28.26 -5.72 10.87
C LEU A 60 -28.43 -4.47 9.99
N GLU A 61 -28.40 -3.30 10.62
CA GLU A 61 -28.41 -2.02 9.91
C GLU A 61 -27.03 -1.71 9.33
N VAL A 62 -26.97 -1.13 8.14
CA VAL A 62 -25.70 -0.77 7.46
C VAL A 62 -24.85 0.25 8.25
N THR A 63 -25.44 0.94 9.23
CA THR A 63 -24.70 1.81 10.16
C THR A 63 -23.96 1.05 11.26
N GLN A 64 -24.19 -0.26 11.41
CA GLN A 64 -23.56 -1.14 12.39
C GLN A 64 -22.34 -1.84 11.79
N GLN A 65 -21.37 -1.06 11.28
CA GLN A 65 -20.18 -1.57 10.58
C GLN A 65 -19.45 -2.67 11.38
N THR A 66 -19.19 -2.41 12.65
CA THR A 66 -18.49 -3.35 13.55
C THR A 66 -19.25 -4.65 13.71
N ASP A 67 -20.57 -4.60 13.87
CA ASP A 67 -21.39 -5.81 14.08
C ASP A 67 -21.50 -6.63 12.79
N ILE A 68 -21.60 -5.95 11.63
CA ILE A 68 -21.60 -6.61 10.32
C ILE A 68 -20.23 -7.27 10.05
N ASP A 69 -19.12 -6.57 10.26
CA ASP A 69 -17.80 -7.14 10.06
C ASP A 69 -17.57 -8.33 11.01
N ASN A 70 -17.92 -8.21 12.30
CA ASN A 70 -17.84 -9.31 13.26
C ASN A 70 -18.71 -10.52 12.84
N PHE A 71 -19.89 -10.26 12.29
CA PHE A 71 -20.74 -11.30 11.73
C PHE A 71 -20.07 -12.03 10.56
N LEU A 72 -19.50 -11.28 9.60
CA LEU A 72 -18.80 -11.85 8.45
C LEU A 72 -17.58 -12.68 8.88
N LEU A 73 -16.81 -12.18 9.84
CA LEU A 73 -15.66 -12.88 10.41
C LEU A 73 -16.07 -14.18 11.10
N LYS A 74 -17.18 -14.16 11.84
CA LYS A 74 -17.72 -15.36 12.49
C LYS A 74 -18.28 -16.37 11.48
N LEU A 75 -18.88 -15.90 10.39
CA LEU A 75 -19.43 -16.73 9.32
C LEU A 75 -18.32 -17.49 8.58
N ASP A 76 -17.19 -16.82 8.35
CA ASP A 76 -15.97 -17.44 7.86
C ASP A 76 -15.38 -18.41 8.90
N GLY A 77 -15.12 -17.92 10.12
CA GLY A 77 -14.67 -18.73 11.24
C GLY A 77 -13.18 -19.14 11.18
N THR A 78 -12.38 -18.53 10.30
CA THR A 78 -10.95 -18.82 10.18
C THR A 78 -10.10 -17.57 10.42
N ALA A 79 -8.88 -17.74 10.93
CA ALA A 79 -8.01 -16.61 11.29
C ALA A 79 -7.58 -15.76 10.08
N ASN A 80 -7.36 -16.40 8.93
CA ASN A 80 -6.90 -15.75 7.70
C ASN A 80 -7.98 -15.68 6.61
N LYS A 81 -9.27 -15.81 6.98
CA LYS A 81 -10.41 -15.65 6.06
C LYS A 81 -10.39 -16.65 4.89
N ASN A 82 -9.84 -17.85 5.10
CA ASN A 82 -9.57 -18.81 4.02
C ASN A 82 -10.79 -19.62 3.56
N LYS A 83 -11.90 -19.58 4.31
CA LYS A 83 -13.12 -20.33 3.97
C LYS A 83 -13.96 -19.58 2.96
N LEU A 84 -14.22 -18.30 3.21
CA LEU A 84 -15.01 -17.44 2.33
C LEU A 84 -14.13 -16.64 1.36
N GLY A 85 -12.89 -16.36 1.74
CA GLY A 85 -11.97 -15.47 1.04
C GLY A 85 -12.05 -14.05 1.60
N ALA A 86 -10.90 -13.45 1.89
CA ALA A 86 -10.80 -12.06 2.32
C ALA A 86 -11.38 -11.09 1.29
N ASN A 87 -11.22 -11.41 0.00
CA ASN A 87 -11.83 -10.68 -1.11
C ASN A 87 -13.36 -10.76 -1.14
N ALA A 88 -13.97 -11.84 -0.67
CA ALA A 88 -15.42 -11.92 -0.52
C ALA A 88 -15.93 -11.05 0.64
N ILE A 89 -15.29 -11.16 1.80
CA ILE A 89 -15.66 -10.44 3.02
C ILE A 89 -15.47 -8.93 2.83
N LEU A 90 -14.31 -8.51 2.31
CA LEU A 90 -13.99 -7.11 2.15
C LEU A 90 -14.95 -6.40 1.19
N GLY A 91 -15.33 -7.02 0.07
CA GLY A 91 -16.26 -6.42 -0.88
C GLY A 91 -17.60 -6.06 -0.24
N VAL A 92 -18.09 -6.92 0.67
CA VAL A 92 -19.31 -6.65 1.46
C VAL A 92 -19.04 -5.57 2.51
N SER A 93 -17.94 -5.68 3.26
CA SER A 93 -17.54 -4.72 4.30
C SER A 93 -17.46 -3.27 3.78
N LEU A 94 -16.84 -3.07 2.61
CA LEU A 94 -16.72 -1.76 1.95
C LEU A 94 -18.06 -1.23 1.45
N ALA A 95 -18.88 -2.08 0.82
CA ALA A 95 -20.20 -1.69 0.32
C ALA A 95 -21.16 -1.31 1.46
N VAL A 96 -21.08 -2.02 2.60
CA VAL A 96 -21.78 -1.69 3.85
C VAL A 96 -21.33 -0.32 4.36
N CYS A 97 -20.03 -0.03 4.37
CA CYS A 97 -19.51 1.26 4.82
C CYS A 97 -20.06 2.42 3.97
N LYS A 98 -20.07 2.26 2.64
CA LYS A 98 -20.68 3.21 1.70
C LYS A 98 -22.18 3.41 1.96
N ALA A 99 -22.92 2.32 2.19
CA ALA A 99 -24.34 2.37 2.51
C ALA A 99 -24.62 3.04 3.87
N GLY A 100 -23.77 2.79 4.88
CA GLY A 100 -23.84 3.40 6.20
C GLY A 100 -23.67 4.92 6.14
N ALA A 101 -22.74 5.42 5.33
CA ALA A 101 -22.56 6.85 5.10
C ALA A 101 -23.82 7.50 4.49
N ALA A 102 -24.40 6.86 3.47
CA ALA A 102 -25.62 7.34 2.81
C ALA A 102 -26.83 7.30 3.74
N LYS A 103 -27.00 6.24 4.55
CA LYS A 103 -28.06 6.12 5.57
C LYS A 103 -27.98 7.25 6.59
N LYS A 104 -26.77 7.69 6.96
CA LYS A 104 -26.55 8.84 7.85
C LYS A 104 -26.61 10.20 7.16
N GLY A 105 -26.71 10.24 5.83
CA GLY A 105 -26.73 11.50 5.06
C GLY A 105 -25.41 12.28 5.12
N VAL A 106 -24.27 11.60 5.25
CA VAL A 106 -22.94 12.22 5.31
C VAL A 106 -22.00 11.66 4.22
N PRO A 107 -20.97 12.43 3.79
CA PRO A 107 -19.90 11.89 2.95
C PRO A 107 -19.18 10.71 3.60
N LEU A 108 -18.65 9.79 2.79
CA LEU A 108 -17.99 8.57 3.26
C LEU A 108 -16.82 8.86 4.22
N TYR A 109 -15.94 9.81 3.92
CA TYR A 109 -14.85 10.18 4.82
C TYR A 109 -15.32 10.63 6.21
N LYS A 110 -16.49 11.30 6.32
CA LYS A 110 -17.05 11.70 7.63
C LYS A 110 -17.59 10.49 8.39
N TYR A 111 -18.23 9.56 7.70
CA TYR A 111 -18.70 8.33 8.31
C TYR A 111 -17.52 7.47 8.81
N ILE A 112 -16.46 7.36 8.02
CA ILE A 112 -15.22 6.69 8.44
C ILE A 112 -14.59 7.41 9.65
N ALA A 113 -14.56 8.75 9.65
CA ALA A 113 -14.06 9.51 10.80
C ALA A 113 -14.86 9.20 12.08
N GLU A 114 -16.19 9.10 11.99
CA GLU A 114 -17.03 8.70 13.12
C GLU A 114 -16.72 7.28 13.61
N LEU A 115 -16.59 6.30 12.70
CA LEU A 115 -16.20 4.92 13.05
C LEU A 115 -14.80 4.87 13.70
N ALA A 116 -13.89 5.72 13.24
CA ALA A 116 -12.54 5.85 13.78
C ALA A 116 -12.48 6.66 15.09
N GLY A 117 -13.52 7.40 15.44
CA GLY A 117 -13.53 8.32 16.58
C GLY A 117 -12.67 9.57 16.37
N ASN A 118 -12.51 10.02 15.12
CA ASN A 118 -11.77 11.23 14.77
C ASN A 118 -12.73 12.42 14.60
N SER A 119 -12.47 13.51 15.31
CA SER A 119 -13.21 14.79 15.18
C SER A 119 -12.57 15.74 14.18
N ASP A 120 -11.24 15.77 14.15
CA ASP A 120 -10.45 16.66 13.30
C ASP A 120 -9.92 15.88 12.10
N ILE A 121 -10.24 16.37 10.91
CA ILE A 121 -9.95 15.73 9.64
C ILE A 121 -8.83 16.48 8.92
N ILE A 122 -7.86 15.74 8.39
CA ILE A 122 -6.75 16.28 7.60
C ILE A 122 -6.70 15.65 6.21
N LEU A 123 -6.22 16.43 5.23
CA LEU A 123 -5.85 15.90 3.92
C LEU A 123 -4.43 15.31 3.97
N PRO A 124 -4.15 14.23 3.22
CA PRO A 124 -2.85 13.59 3.26
C PRO A 124 -1.81 14.29 2.38
N THR A 125 -0.53 14.07 2.67
CA THR A 125 0.53 14.22 1.67
C THR A 125 0.51 12.98 0.75
N PRO A 126 0.35 13.13 -0.57
CA PRO A 126 0.47 12.01 -1.50
C PRO A 126 1.94 11.60 -1.68
N ALA A 127 2.20 10.29 -1.61
CA ALA A 127 3.44 9.66 -1.99
C ALA A 127 3.27 9.04 -3.38
N PHE A 128 3.79 9.74 -4.39
CA PHE A 128 3.63 9.34 -5.78
C PHE A 128 4.74 8.40 -6.20
N ASN A 129 4.43 7.14 -6.53
CA ASN A 129 5.41 6.19 -7.07
C ASN A 129 5.79 6.55 -8.51
N VAL A 130 6.94 7.21 -8.71
CA VAL A 130 7.31 7.79 -10.02
C VAL A 130 8.33 6.97 -10.82
N ILE A 131 9.05 6.07 -10.16
CA ILE A 131 9.90 5.06 -10.81
C ILE A 131 9.59 3.70 -10.18
N ASN A 132 9.25 2.72 -11.02
CA ASN A 132 9.02 1.34 -10.63
C ASN A 132 10.26 0.47 -10.86
N GLY A 133 10.58 -0.37 -9.88
CA GLY A 133 11.53 -1.47 -9.96
C GLY A 133 10.91 -2.74 -9.39
N GLY A 134 11.73 -3.59 -8.78
CA GLY A 134 11.30 -4.82 -8.11
C GLY A 134 10.40 -5.69 -8.99
N SER A 135 9.34 -6.22 -8.38
CA SER A 135 8.33 -7.06 -9.03
C SER A 135 7.29 -6.26 -9.86
N HIS A 136 7.31 -4.92 -9.78
CA HIS A 136 6.37 -4.04 -10.51
C HIS A 136 6.87 -3.61 -11.90
N ALA A 137 8.11 -3.98 -12.28
CA ALA A 137 8.71 -3.57 -13.54
C ALA A 137 9.68 -4.60 -14.12
N GLY A 138 9.62 -4.79 -15.44
CA GLY A 138 10.55 -5.59 -16.24
C GLY A 138 11.91 -4.95 -16.48
N ASN A 139 12.51 -4.34 -15.45
CA ASN A 139 13.87 -3.77 -15.46
C ASN A 139 14.80 -4.53 -14.50
N LYS A 140 16.03 -4.05 -14.28
CA LYS A 140 16.99 -4.66 -13.34
C LYS A 140 16.89 -4.13 -11.90
N LEU A 141 16.28 -2.98 -11.71
CA LEU A 141 16.21 -2.27 -10.44
C LEU A 141 15.57 -3.15 -9.36
N ALA A 142 16.29 -3.43 -8.27
CA ALA A 142 15.80 -4.34 -7.23
C ALA A 142 14.73 -3.72 -6.35
N MET A 143 14.92 -2.47 -5.90
CA MET A 143 13.96 -1.78 -5.04
C MET A 143 12.69 -1.46 -5.82
N GLN A 144 11.55 -1.68 -5.19
CA GLN A 144 10.25 -1.72 -5.87
C GLN A 144 9.73 -0.34 -6.28
N GLU A 145 9.91 0.67 -5.42
CA GLU A 145 9.30 1.98 -5.64
C GLU A 145 10.18 3.13 -5.19
N PHE A 146 10.18 4.19 -6.00
CA PHE A 146 10.79 5.46 -5.68
C PHE A 146 9.74 6.55 -5.77
N MET A 147 9.35 7.05 -4.60
CA MET A 147 8.22 7.94 -4.43
C MET A 147 8.67 9.39 -4.24
N ILE A 148 7.89 10.34 -4.75
CA ILE A 148 8.02 11.76 -4.40
C ILE A 148 6.88 12.18 -3.46
N LEU A 149 7.23 12.96 -2.44
CA LEU A 149 6.32 13.46 -1.41
C LEU A 149 6.38 14.99 -1.36
N PRO A 150 5.38 15.71 -1.92
CA PRO A 150 5.32 17.18 -1.91
C PRO A 150 4.98 17.79 -0.54
N THR A 151 5.76 17.48 0.50
CA THR A 151 5.58 17.93 1.89
C THR A 151 5.61 19.46 2.08
N GLY A 152 6.21 20.20 1.14
CA GLY A 152 6.26 21.67 1.14
C GLY A 152 5.06 22.36 0.48
N ALA A 153 4.06 21.61 0.01
CA ALA A 153 2.82 22.16 -0.53
C ALA A 153 1.90 22.70 0.58
N LYS A 154 1.14 23.75 0.28
CA LYS A 154 0.21 24.38 1.25
C LYS A 154 -1.14 23.69 1.33
N ASN A 155 -1.49 22.88 0.34
CA ASN A 155 -2.73 22.14 0.26
C ASN A 155 -2.58 20.96 -0.72
N PHE A 156 -3.56 20.05 -0.71
CA PHE A 156 -3.54 18.86 -1.56
C PHE A 156 -3.51 19.19 -3.06
N THR A 157 -4.22 20.22 -3.51
CA THR A 157 -4.21 20.64 -4.92
C THR A 157 -2.81 21.08 -5.37
N GLU A 158 -2.10 21.84 -4.55
CA GLU A 158 -0.70 22.20 -4.82
C GLU A 158 0.22 20.97 -4.80
N ALA A 159 0.00 20.02 -3.88
CA ALA A 159 0.76 18.77 -3.86
C ALA A 159 0.57 17.93 -5.13
N MET A 160 -0.67 17.81 -5.63
CA MET A 160 -0.98 17.12 -6.89
C MET A 160 -0.32 17.81 -8.10
N LYS A 161 -0.33 19.16 -8.13
CA LYS A 161 0.37 19.93 -9.16
C LYS A 161 1.87 19.66 -9.12
N MET A 162 2.49 19.75 -7.94
CA MET A 162 3.92 19.50 -7.75
C MET A 162 4.30 18.08 -8.21
N GLY A 163 3.54 17.06 -7.80
CA GLY A 163 3.77 15.68 -8.19
C GLY A 163 3.65 15.46 -9.69
N SER A 164 2.59 15.98 -10.32
CA SER A 164 2.36 15.80 -11.77
C SER A 164 3.39 16.53 -12.63
N GLU A 165 3.82 17.74 -12.26
CA GLU A 165 4.87 18.46 -12.97
C GLU A 165 6.21 17.73 -12.87
N VAL A 166 6.64 17.30 -11.67
CA VAL A 166 7.87 16.50 -11.51
C VAL A 166 7.81 15.20 -12.30
N TYR A 167 6.68 14.50 -12.29
CA TYR A 167 6.50 13.28 -13.08
C TYR A 167 6.70 13.52 -14.59
N HIS A 168 6.20 14.63 -15.14
CA HIS A 168 6.42 14.98 -16.54
C HIS A 168 7.87 15.38 -16.86
N TYR A 169 8.54 16.12 -15.95
CA TYR A 169 9.96 16.43 -16.10
C TYR A 169 10.82 15.16 -16.01
N LEU A 170 10.47 14.23 -15.12
CA LEU A 170 11.11 12.93 -15.00
C LEU A 170 10.97 12.13 -16.29
N LYS A 171 9.77 12.09 -16.89
CA LYS A 171 9.54 11.46 -18.20
C LYS A 171 10.50 12.01 -19.27
N ALA A 172 10.65 13.33 -19.34
CA ALA A 172 11.53 13.98 -20.30
C ALA A 172 13.01 13.65 -20.04
N GLY A 173 13.44 13.64 -18.77
CA GLY A 173 14.79 13.26 -18.35
C GLY A 173 15.11 11.81 -18.71
N ILE A 174 14.21 10.88 -18.39
CA ILE A 174 14.34 9.46 -18.73
C ILE A 174 14.40 9.27 -20.25
N LYS A 175 13.48 9.90 -21.00
CA LYS A 175 13.47 9.83 -22.47
C LYS A 175 14.80 10.29 -23.07
N LYS A 176 15.35 11.39 -22.55
CA LYS A 176 16.61 11.95 -23.03
C LYS A 176 17.79 11.02 -22.77
N LYS A 177 17.81 10.34 -21.62
CA LYS A 177 18.94 9.51 -21.18
C LYS A 177 18.88 8.08 -21.71
N PHE A 178 17.69 7.47 -21.75
CA PHE A 178 17.50 6.04 -22.03
C PHE A 178 16.65 5.77 -23.28
N GLY A 179 16.14 6.80 -23.94
CA GLY A 179 15.29 6.68 -25.11
C GLY A 179 13.80 6.61 -24.80
N LEU A 180 12.97 6.60 -25.85
CA LEU A 180 11.51 6.65 -25.74
C LEU A 180 10.94 5.43 -25.00
N ASP A 181 11.47 4.25 -25.27
CA ASP A 181 10.95 2.99 -24.73
C ASP A 181 11.06 2.90 -23.21
N ALA A 182 12.06 3.59 -22.61
CA ALA A 182 12.24 3.69 -21.17
C ALA A 182 11.17 4.56 -20.46
N THR A 183 10.27 5.21 -21.22
CA THR A 183 9.15 5.99 -20.67
C THR A 183 7.83 5.24 -20.63
N ALA A 184 7.84 3.94 -20.93
CA ALA A 184 6.75 3.06 -20.55
C ALA A 184 6.60 3.02 -19.03
N VAL A 185 5.39 2.73 -18.56
CA VAL A 185 5.04 2.73 -17.15
C VAL A 185 4.83 1.31 -16.63
N GLY A 186 5.18 1.08 -15.36
CA GLY A 186 4.87 -0.15 -14.64
C GLY A 186 3.40 -0.23 -14.22
N ASP A 187 3.10 -1.18 -13.33
CA ASP A 187 1.74 -1.46 -12.86
C ASP A 187 1.09 -0.25 -12.15
N GLU A 188 1.89 0.59 -11.49
CA GLU A 188 1.43 1.72 -10.68
C GLU A 188 1.63 3.08 -11.36
N GLY A 189 1.98 3.08 -12.65
CA GLY A 189 2.12 4.29 -13.45
C GLY A 189 3.48 4.99 -13.36
N GLY A 190 4.39 4.53 -12.49
CA GLY A 190 5.78 5.00 -12.46
C GLY A 190 6.56 4.51 -13.68
N PHE A 191 7.62 5.21 -14.06
CA PHE A 191 8.45 4.81 -15.20
C PHE A 191 9.30 3.59 -14.86
N ALA A 192 9.58 2.75 -15.86
CA ALA A 192 10.38 1.53 -15.69
C ALA A 192 11.67 1.57 -16.55
N PRO A 193 12.58 2.55 -16.37
CA PRO A 193 13.84 2.58 -17.11
C PRO A 193 14.70 1.37 -16.76
N ASN A 194 15.53 0.91 -17.70
CA ASN A 194 16.43 -0.21 -17.50
C ASN A 194 17.69 0.19 -16.71
N ILE A 195 17.48 0.57 -15.45
CA ILE A 195 18.53 0.91 -14.48
C ILE A 195 18.74 -0.27 -13.52
N LEU A 196 20.00 -0.48 -13.11
CA LEU A 196 20.37 -1.47 -12.10
C LEU A 196 20.60 -0.78 -10.74
N GLU A 197 21.34 0.32 -10.75
CA GLU A 197 21.76 1.03 -9.54
C GLU A 197 20.63 1.90 -8.96
N ASN A 198 20.22 1.62 -7.72
CA ASN A 198 19.17 2.39 -7.03
C ASN A 198 19.52 3.89 -6.90
N LYS A 199 20.81 4.22 -6.77
CA LYS A 199 21.30 5.59 -6.72
C LYS A 199 21.04 6.36 -8.03
N GLU A 200 20.99 5.67 -9.16
CA GLU A 200 20.66 6.28 -10.45
C GLU A 200 19.19 6.71 -10.53
N ALA A 201 18.27 5.90 -9.98
CA ALA A 201 16.85 6.27 -9.85
C ALA A 201 16.67 7.55 -9.02
N LEU A 202 17.34 7.62 -7.87
CA LEU A 202 17.29 8.77 -6.97
C LEU A 202 17.85 10.05 -7.62
N ASN A 203 18.95 9.96 -8.37
CA ASN A 203 19.50 11.11 -9.10
C ASN A 203 18.54 11.61 -10.19
N LEU A 204 17.88 10.72 -10.94
CA LEU A 204 16.87 11.11 -11.93
C LEU A 204 15.71 11.87 -11.29
N ILE A 205 15.27 11.44 -10.11
CA ILE A 205 14.21 12.11 -9.35
C ILE A 205 14.67 13.50 -8.88
N LEU A 206 15.89 13.62 -8.35
CA LEU A 206 16.44 14.91 -7.95
C LEU A 206 16.55 15.89 -9.13
N ASP A 207 17.06 15.43 -10.27
CA ASP A 207 17.14 16.23 -11.50
C ASP A 207 15.74 16.70 -11.96
N ALA A 208 14.73 15.83 -11.85
CA ALA A 208 13.35 16.17 -12.19
C ALA A 208 12.73 17.19 -11.21
N ILE A 209 12.94 17.01 -9.90
CA ILE A 209 12.50 17.97 -8.86
C ILE A 209 13.13 19.35 -9.12
N LYS A 210 14.42 19.36 -9.45
CA LYS A 210 15.15 20.58 -9.79
C LYS A 210 14.64 21.24 -11.06
N ALA A 211 14.45 20.47 -12.13
CA ALA A 211 13.92 20.97 -13.39
C ALA A 211 12.50 21.55 -13.23
N ALA A 212 11.70 21.00 -12.33
CA ALA A 212 10.36 21.50 -12.00
C ALA A 212 10.36 22.72 -11.05
N GLY A 213 11.51 23.11 -10.49
CA GLY A 213 11.61 24.25 -9.58
C GLY A 213 11.09 24.00 -8.15
N TYR A 214 11.09 22.74 -7.70
CA TYR A 214 10.55 22.33 -6.39
C TYR A 214 11.62 21.82 -5.40
N GLU A 215 12.89 22.20 -5.59
CA GLU A 215 13.97 21.89 -4.64
C GLU A 215 13.59 22.32 -3.22
N GLY A 216 13.82 21.44 -2.25
CA GLY A 216 13.48 21.66 -0.84
C GLY A 216 12.00 21.48 -0.48
N LYS A 217 11.06 21.47 -1.45
CA LYS A 217 9.62 21.28 -1.22
C LYS A 217 9.13 19.84 -1.41
N ILE A 218 9.90 19.03 -2.11
CA ILE A 218 9.60 17.62 -2.36
C ILE A 218 10.66 16.75 -1.67
N LYS A 219 10.20 15.73 -0.96
CA LYS A 219 11.02 14.70 -0.33
C LYS A 219 10.87 13.38 -1.08
N ILE A 220 11.71 12.41 -0.75
CA ILE A 220 11.68 11.08 -1.37
C ILE A 220 11.25 10.03 -0.33
N GLY A 221 10.42 9.10 -0.77
CA GLY A 221 10.08 7.87 -0.07
C GLY A 221 10.51 6.68 -0.91
N MET A 222 10.77 5.55 -0.28
CA MET A 222 11.13 4.32 -0.98
C MET A 222 10.31 3.17 -0.43
N ASP A 223 9.82 2.31 -1.31
CA ASP A 223 9.44 0.95 -0.96
C ASP A 223 10.47 0.01 -1.55
N VAL A 224 11.17 -0.67 -0.65
CA VAL A 224 12.23 -1.60 -1.02
C VAL A 224 11.63 -2.94 -1.40
N ALA A 225 10.58 -3.40 -0.71
CA ALA A 225 10.04 -4.76 -0.79
C ALA A 225 11.12 -5.85 -0.63
N ALA A 226 11.96 -5.74 0.41
CA ALA A 226 13.17 -6.54 0.54
C ALA A 226 12.94 -8.06 0.66
N SER A 227 11.75 -8.50 1.05
CA SER A 227 11.37 -9.92 1.04
C SER A 227 11.46 -10.55 -0.35
N GLU A 228 11.21 -9.79 -1.42
CA GLU A 228 11.23 -10.29 -2.80
C GLU A 228 12.63 -10.72 -3.26
N PHE A 229 13.67 -10.18 -2.63
CA PHE A 229 15.07 -10.47 -2.95
C PHE A 229 15.88 -10.98 -1.76
N HIS A 230 15.20 -11.39 -0.70
CA HIS A 230 15.83 -12.07 0.42
C HIS A 230 16.15 -13.54 0.05
N LYS A 231 17.42 -13.92 0.16
CA LYS A 231 17.93 -15.27 -0.16
C LYS A 231 18.95 -15.69 0.89
N ASP A 232 18.70 -16.81 1.55
CA ASP A 232 19.62 -17.45 2.51
C ASP A 232 20.17 -16.50 3.60
N GLY A 233 19.31 -15.63 4.16
CA GLY A 233 19.70 -14.66 5.21
C GLY A 233 20.45 -13.42 4.69
N LYS A 234 20.53 -13.26 3.36
CA LYS A 234 21.15 -12.14 2.65
C LYS A 234 20.18 -11.55 1.62
N TYR A 235 20.62 -10.51 0.91
CA TYR A 235 19.80 -9.76 -0.04
C TYR A 235 20.47 -9.63 -1.41
N ASP A 236 19.77 -10.07 -2.45
CA ASP A 236 20.23 -10.12 -3.84
C ASP A 236 19.72 -8.89 -4.63
N LEU A 237 20.54 -7.85 -4.75
CA LEU A 237 20.16 -6.64 -5.50
C LEU A 237 20.12 -6.84 -7.04
N ASP A 238 20.37 -8.04 -7.55
CA ASP A 238 20.19 -8.42 -8.96
C ASP A 238 19.24 -9.63 -9.08
N PHE A 239 18.28 -9.80 -8.16
CA PHE A 239 17.43 -11.00 -8.07
C PHE A 239 16.63 -11.37 -9.33
N LYS A 240 16.43 -10.40 -10.23
CA LYS A 240 15.77 -10.59 -11.53
C LYS A 240 16.69 -11.21 -12.58
N ASN A 241 17.99 -11.31 -12.30
CA ASN A 241 18.94 -12.05 -13.10
C ASN A 241 18.97 -13.51 -12.63
N GLU A 242 18.53 -14.42 -13.49
CA GLU A 242 18.58 -15.88 -13.23
C GLU A 242 19.99 -16.40 -12.92
N LYS A 243 21.03 -15.64 -13.29
CA LYS A 243 22.44 -15.93 -13.06
C LYS A 243 23.08 -14.97 -12.05
N SER A 244 22.30 -14.39 -11.13
CA SER A 244 22.83 -13.55 -10.06
C SER A 244 23.92 -14.29 -9.28
N ASP A 245 24.99 -13.58 -8.91
CA ASP A 245 26.14 -14.14 -8.21
C ASP A 245 25.95 -14.04 -6.69
N PRO A 246 25.81 -15.19 -5.96
CA PRO A 246 25.66 -15.19 -4.51
C PRO A 246 26.79 -14.51 -3.73
N SER A 247 27.97 -14.32 -4.35
CA SER A 247 29.08 -13.59 -3.73
C SER A 247 28.79 -12.09 -3.56
N THR A 248 27.87 -11.55 -4.34
CA THR A 248 27.46 -10.14 -4.33
C THR A 248 26.32 -9.83 -3.36
N TYR A 249 25.69 -10.86 -2.78
CA TYR A 249 24.55 -10.68 -1.90
C TYR A 249 24.96 -9.92 -0.63
N LEU A 250 24.17 -8.93 -0.27
CA LEU A 250 24.43 -8.09 0.89
C LEU A 250 23.95 -8.77 2.17
N THR A 251 24.76 -8.64 3.22
CA THR A 251 24.29 -8.95 4.58
C THR A 251 23.29 -7.88 5.03
N PRO A 252 22.46 -8.17 6.06
CA PRO A 252 21.55 -7.15 6.60
C PRO A 252 22.27 -5.86 7.03
N ALA A 253 23.47 -5.97 7.62
CA ALA A 253 24.27 -4.81 8.00
C ALA A 253 24.76 -4.00 6.79
N ALA A 254 25.25 -4.67 5.73
CA ALA A 254 25.69 -3.97 4.52
C ALA A 254 24.52 -3.28 3.80
N LEU A 255 23.34 -3.90 3.80
CA LEU A 255 22.13 -3.30 3.25
C LEU A 255 21.65 -2.11 4.09
N GLN A 256 21.75 -2.19 5.42
CA GLN A 256 21.50 -1.05 6.31
C GLN A 256 22.41 0.13 5.98
N ASP A 257 23.71 -0.11 5.85
CA ASP A 257 24.70 0.94 5.52
C ASP A 257 24.40 1.59 4.16
N LEU A 258 23.93 0.79 3.20
CA LEU A 258 23.45 1.31 1.91
C LEU A 258 22.28 2.28 2.09
N TYR A 259 21.24 1.91 2.85
CA TYR A 259 20.11 2.80 3.12
C TYR A 259 20.54 4.08 3.84
N LEU A 260 21.38 3.97 4.86
CA LEU A 260 21.88 5.14 5.59
C LEU A 260 22.70 6.06 4.69
N SER A 261 23.44 5.51 3.70
CA SER A 261 24.10 6.30 2.68
C SER A 261 23.10 7.07 1.80
N PHE A 262 21.96 6.45 1.46
CA PHE A 262 20.92 7.14 0.69
C PHE A 262 20.26 8.24 1.51
N VAL A 263 19.94 7.99 2.78
CA VAL A 263 19.36 9.00 3.69
C VAL A 263 20.30 10.20 3.88
N LYS A 264 21.61 9.97 3.85
CA LYS A 264 22.62 11.04 3.91
C LYS A 264 22.70 11.84 2.61
N ASP A 265 22.67 11.16 1.47
CA ASP A 265 22.93 11.76 0.16
C ASP A 265 21.67 12.38 -0.49
N PHE A 266 20.47 11.93 -0.11
CA PHE A 266 19.19 12.28 -0.74
C PHE A 266 18.17 12.74 0.31
N PRO A 267 17.15 13.55 -0.06
CA PRO A 267 16.11 14.02 0.86
C PRO A 267 15.07 12.93 1.18
N ILE A 268 15.54 11.74 1.58
CA ILE A 268 14.71 10.60 1.94
C ILE A 268 14.12 10.83 3.33
N VAL A 269 12.81 10.64 3.45
CA VAL A 269 12.07 10.81 4.70
C VAL A 269 11.27 9.57 5.10
N SER A 270 11.17 8.58 4.22
CA SER A 270 10.44 7.34 4.47
C SER A 270 11.08 6.18 3.73
N ILE A 271 11.28 5.04 4.41
CA ILE A 271 11.67 3.76 3.81
C ILE A 271 10.69 2.69 4.29
N GLU A 272 10.07 2.00 3.35
CA GLU A 272 9.14 0.89 3.53
C GLU A 272 9.86 -0.44 3.21
N ASP A 273 9.57 -1.46 4.02
CA ASP A 273 10.11 -2.82 3.92
C ASP A 273 11.62 -2.92 3.63
N PRO A 274 12.50 -2.25 4.43
CA PRO A 274 13.94 -2.29 4.23
C PRO A 274 14.56 -3.69 4.37
N PHE A 275 13.87 -4.62 5.03
CA PHE A 275 14.32 -5.98 5.28
C PHE A 275 13.17 -6.97 5.13
N ASP A 276 13.52 -8.25 5.07
CA ASP A 276 12.54 -9.33 5.01
C ASP A 276 11.49 -9.28 6.13
N GLN A 277 10.27 -9.70 5.83
CA GLN A 277 9.09 -9.69 6.70
C GLN A 277 9.26 -10.43 8.04
N ASP A 278 10.25 -11.32 8.18
CA ASP A 278 10.60 -11.99 9.44
C ASP A 278 11.99 -11.58 9.98
N GLY A 279 12.67 -10.63 9.34
CA GLY A 279 14.00 -10.12 9.68
C GLY A 279 14.02 -9.16 10.89
N TRP A 280 13.27 -9.45 11.95
CA TRP A 280 12.97 -8.56 13.09
C TRP A 280 14.16 -7.80 13.69
N ASP A 281 15.32 -8.44 13.83
CA ASP A 281 16.51 -7.81 14.41
C ASP A 281 17.06 -6.71 13.49
N SER A 282 17.01 -6.93 12.17
CA SER A 282 17.44 -5.96 11.16
C SER A 282 16.52 -4.74 11.14
N TRP A 283 15.20 -4.98 11.21
CA TRP A 283 14.19 -3.93 11.35
C TRP A 283 14.41 -3.06 12.59
N THR A 284 14.62 -3.70 13.74
CA THR A 284 14.91 -3.00 15.00
C THR A 284 16.19 -2.17 14.88
N SER A 285 17.22 -2.71 14.23
CA SER A 285 18.50 -2.04 14.03
C SER A 285 18.38 -0.78 13.16
N ILE A 286 17.73 -0.84 11.98
CA ILE A 286 17.57 0.36 11.14
C ILE A 286 16.68 1.41 11.81
N THR A 287 15.59 1.00 12.46
CA THR A 287 14.67 1.93 13.14
C THR A 287 15.35 2.67 14.29
N ALA A 288 16.33 2.04 14.96
CA ALA A 288 17.17 2.72 15.95
C ALA A 288 18.26 3.62 15.34
N ALA A 289 18.67 3.36 14.10
CA ALA A 289 19.78 4.04 13.42
C ALA A 289 19.39 5.32 12.67
N THR A 290 18.10 5.59 12.46
CA THR A 290 17.64 6.77 11.71
C THR A 290 16.37 7.39 12.31
N PRO A 291 16.22 8.72 12.29
CA PRO A 291 15.00 9.38 12.76
C PRO A 291 13.88 9.42 11.70
N ILE A 292 14.12 8.93 10.48
CA ILE A 292 13.13 8.98 9.41
C ILE A 292 11.99 7.97 9.65
N GLN A 293 10.95 8.07 8.84
CA GLN A 293 9.87 7.09 8.86
C GLN A 293 10.36 5.74 8.33
N ILE A 294 10.14 4.67 9.10
CA ILE A 294 10.29 3.28 8.69
C ILE A 294 8.90 2.65 8.67
N VAL A 295 8.47 2.21 7.49
CA VAL A 295 7.12 1.71 7.26
C VAL A 295 7.14 0.19 7.21
N GLY A 296 6.30 -0.46 8.00
CA GLY A 296 6.04 -1.90 7.92
C GLY A 296 4.86 -2.19 7.01
N ASP A 297 5.11 -2.85 5.88
CA ASP A 297 4.11 -3.39 4.96
C ASP A 297 4.02 -4.92 5.13
N ASP A 298 4.84 -5.72 4.44
CA ASP A 298 4.84 -7.19 4.57
C ASP A 298 5.24 -7.64 5.99
N LEU A 299 6.01 -6.82 6.71
CA LEU A 299 6.30 -7.03 8.12
C LEU A 299 5.02 -7.12 8.97
N THR A 300 4.02 -6.29 8.68
CA THR A 300 2.84 -6.13 9.52
C THR A 300 1.56 -6.65 8.90
N VAL A 301 1.47 -6.68 7.56
CA VAL A 301 0.32 -7.10 6.74
C VAL A 301 -1.03 -6.59 7.25
N THR A 302 -1.04 -5.36 7.78
CA THR A 302 -2.22 -4.76 8.45
C THR A 302 -2.82 -5.66 9.56
N ASN A 303 -2.04 -6.59 10.11
CA ASN A 303 -2.49 -7.59 11.09
C ASN A 303 -2.17 -7.15 12.53
N PRO A 304 -3.17 -7.04 13.41
CA PRO A 304 -2.96 -6.57 14.79
C PRO A 304 -1.91 -7.33 15.59
N GLU A 305 -1.75 -8.65 15.40
CA GLU A 305 -0.75 -9.44 16.16
C GLU A 305 0.68 -9.15 15.70
N ARG A 306 0.89 -8.98 14.38
CA ARG A 306 2.20 -8.56 13.86
C ARG A 306 2.52 -7.11 14.20
N ILE A 307 1.51 -6.23 14.17
CA ILE A 307 1.67 -4.84 14.61
C ILE A 307 2.07 -4.79 16.09
N LYS A 308 1.44 -5.55 16.98
CA LYS A 308 1.85 -5.65 18.39
C LYS A 308 3.31 -6.09 18.53
N THR A 309 3.69 -7.15 17.82
CA THR A 309 5.06 -7.67 17.81
C THR A 309 6.07 -6.61 17.33
N ALA A 310 5.72 -5.89 16.27
CA ALA A 310 6.55 -4.83 15.70
C ALA A 310 6.68 -3.62 16.65
N ILE A 311 5.62 -3.27 17.38
CA ILE A 311 5.64 -2.26 18.44
C ILE A 311 6.57 -2.69 19.59
N GLU A 312 6.41 -3.92 20.09
CA GLU A 312 7.21 -4.47 21.20
C GLU A 312 8.71 -4.49 20.86
N LYS A 313 9.03 -4.87 19.63
CA LYS A 313 10.41 -4.92 19.13
C LYS A 313 10.95 -3.56 18.70
N LYS A 314 10.12 -2.53 18.58
CA LYS A 314 10.46 -1.24 17.95
C LYS A 314 11.01 -1.42 16.53
N ALA A 315 10.38 -2.32 15.79
CA ALA A 315 10.83 -2.75 14.47
C ALA A 315 10.60 -1.69 13.39
N CYS A 316 9.54 -0.89 13.49
CA CYS A 316 9.25 0.24 12.61
C CYS A 316 8.49 1.34 13.38
N ASN A 317 8.12 2.43 12.70
CA ASN A 317 7.40 3.56 13.33
C ASN A 317 6.24 4.10 12.46
N CYS A 318 5.87 3.37 11.41
CA CYS A 318 4.72 3.64 10.57
C CYS A 318 4.12 2.33 10.05
N LEU A 319 2.79 2.27 10.00
CA LEU A 319 2.04 1.18 9.41
C LEU A 319 1.72 1.51 7.95
N LEU A 320 2.01 0.61 7.00
CA LEU A 320 1.31 0.64 5.72
C LEU A 320 -0.04 -0.06 5.89
N LEU A 321 -1.13 0.66 5.65
CA LEU A 321 -2.48 0.14 5.84
C LEU A 321 -3.10 -0.22 4.48
N LYS A 322 -3.23 -1.52 4.24
CA LYS A 322 -3.91 -2.09 3.07
C LYS A 322 -5.12 -2.88 3.55
N VAL A 323 -6.32 -2.35 3.25
CA VAL A 323 -7.58 -2.93 3.75
C VAL A 323 -7.79 -4.40 3.36
N ASN A 324 -7.26 -4.83 2.22
CA ASN A 324 -7.40 -6.21 1.75
C ASN A 324 -6.39 -7.19 2.38
N GLN A 325 -5.29 -6.70 2.97
CA GLN A 325 -4.37 -7.57 3.73
C GLN A 325 -5.04 -8.11 5.00
N ILE A 326 -5.96 -7.35 5.60
CA ILE A 326 -6.71 -7.78 6.78
C ILE A 326 -8.13 -8.22 6.45
N GLY A 327 -8.80 -7.63 5.46
CA GLY A 327 -10.04 -8.14 4.87
C GLY A 327 -11.35 -7.57 5.42
N SER A 328 -11.32 -6.56 6.30
CA SER A 328 -12.51 -5.80 6.71
C SER A 328 -12.19 -4.35 7.07
N VAL A 329 -13.19 -3.46 6.96
CA VAL A 329 -13.06 -2.04 7.34
C VAL A 329 -12.80 -1.92 8.84
N THR A 330 -13.53 -2.66 9.67
CA THR A 330 -13.39 -2.62 11.13
C THR A 330 -11.98 -3.04 11.59
N GLU A 331 -11.45 -4.15 11.08
CA GLU A 331 -10.09 -4.58 11.44
C GLU A 331 -9.04 -3.58 10.94
N SER A 332 -9.25 -2.95 9.78
CA SER A 332 -8.35 -1.90 9.25
C SER A 332 -8.33 -0.66 10.15
N ILE A 333 -9.50 -0.19 10.60
CA ILE A 333 -9.60 0.92 11.55
C ILE A 333 -8.91 0.56 12.88
N ASN A 334 -9.08 -0.68 13.35
CA ASN A 334 -8.45 -1.15 14.58
C ASN A 334 -6.92 -1.26 14.46
N ALA A 335 -6.40 -1.70 13.31
CA ALA A 335 -4.97 -1.71 13.02
C ALA A 335 -4.38 -0.29 13.06
N HIS A 336 -5.06 0.68 12.44
CA HIS A 336 -4.68 2.10 12.54
C HIS A 336 -4.71 2.59 13.99
N LYS A 337 -5.78 2.32 14.76
CA LYS A 337 -5.88 2.73 16.17
C LYS A 337 -4.76 2.14 17.03
N LEU A 338 -4.36 0.89 16.77
CA LEU A 338 -3.25 0.24 17.45
C LEU A 338 -1.90 0.90 17.10
N ALA A 339 -1.64 1.18 15.83
CA ALA A 339 -0.43 1.91 15.42
C ALA A 339 -0.38 3.31 16.05
N LYS A 340 -1.50 4.05 15.97
CA LYS A 340 -1.62 5.40 16.53
C LYS A 340 -1.41 5.43 18.06
N SER A 341 -1.89 4.44 18.80
CA SER A 341 -1.69 4.37 20.26
C SER A 341 -0.24 4.12 20.66
N ALA A 342 0.57 3.53 19.77
CA ALA A 342 2.01 3.38 19.91
C ALA A 342 2.81 4.60 19.38
N GLY A 343 2.14 5.67 18.97
CA GLY A 343 2.76 6.87 18.41
C GLY A 343 3.25 6.72 16.97
N TRP A 344 2.81 5.68 16.25
CA TRP A 344 3.21 5.47 14.86
C TRP A 344 2.40 6.33 13.89
N GLY A 345 3.02 6.61 12.74
CA GLY A 345 2.31 7.04 11.54
C GLY A 345 1.46 5.92 10.94
N THR A 346 0.58 6.28 10.01
CA THR A 346 -0.08 5.31 9.13
C THR A 346 -0.13 5.87 7.73
N MET A 347 0.36 5.11 6.76
CA MET A 347 0.23 5.43 5.34
C MET A 347 -0.84 4.50 4.76
N VAL A 348 -1.98 5.07 4.39
CA VAL A 348 -3.02 4.31 3.68
C VAL A 348 -2.50 4.00 2.29
N SER A 349 -2.69 2.77 1.83
CA SER A 349 -2.10 2.28 0.59
C SER A 349 -3.12 1.62 -0.33
N HIS A 350 -2.91 1.84 -1.63
CA HIS A 350 -3.46 1.01 -2.71
C HIS A 350 -2.81 -0.39 -2.75
N ARG A 351 -3.18 -1.17 -3.77
CA ARG A 351 -2.39 -2.31 -4.27
C ARG A 351 -1.94 -2.07 -5.71
N SER A 352 -0.98 -2.85 -6.18
CA SER A 352 -0.52 -2.81 -7.57
C SER A 352 -1.60 -3.20 -8.57
N GLY A 353 -2.51 -4.13 -8.24
CA GLY A 353 -3.75 -4.36 -8.97
C GLY A 353 -4.92 -3.58 -8.37
N GLU A 354 -5.12 -2.33 -8.80
CA GLU A 354 -6.28 -1.51 -8.39
C GLU A 354 -7.46 -1.57 -9.36
N THR A 355 -8.53 -0.89 -8.95
CA THR A 355 -9.82 -0.72 -9.58
C THR A 355 -10.17 0.77 -9.64
N GLU A 356 -11.30 1.09 -10.24
CA GLU A 356 -11.87 2.45 -10.21
C GLU A 356 -12.49 2.86 -8.86
N ASP A 357 -12.40 2.00 -7.83
CA ASP A 357 -12.93 2.29 -6.50
C ASP A 357 -12.06 3.31 -5.74
N THR A 358 -12.67 4.37 -5.25
CA THR A 358 -11.97 5.46 -4.57
C THR A 358 -12.01 5.36 -3.04
N PHE A 359 -12.39 4.21 -2.47
CA PHE A 359 -12.61 4.06 -1.01
C PHE A 359 -11.43 4.53 -0.16
N ILE A 360 -10.19 4.25 -0.59
CA ILE A 360 -9.00 4.60 0.20
C ILE A 360 -8.75 6.12 0.28
N ALA A 361 -9.29 6.90 -0.66
CA ALA A 361 -9.25 8.36 -0.61
C ALA A 361 -10.14 8.90 0.52
N ASP A 362 -11.34 8.35 0.70
CA ASP A 362 -12.18 8.67 1.86
C ASP A 362 -11.60 8.08 3.16
N LEU A 363 -10.98 6.90 3.09
CA LEU A 363 -10.38 6.24 4.25
C LEU A 363 -9.24 7.05 4.85
N VAL A 364 -8.28 7.52 4.05
CA VAL A 364 -7.13 8.28 4.56
C VAL A 364 -7.56 9.59 5.22
N VAL A 365 -8.59 10.23 4.67
CA VAL A 365 -9.18 11.46 5.22
C VAL A 365 -9.92 11.14 6.52
N GLY A 366 -10.80 10.14 6.52
CA GLY A 366 -11.56 9.73 7.70
C GLY A 366 -10.67 9.23 8.86
N LEU A 367 -9.62 8.49 8.55
CA LEU A 367 -8.61 8.07 9.53
C LEU A 367 -7.66 9.20 9.93
N SER A 368 -7.59 10.28 9.14
CA SER A 368 -6.77 11.46 9.41
C SER A 368 -5.30 11.10 9.61
N THR A 369 -4.78 10.24 8.73
CA THR A 369 -3.42 9.69 8.87
C THR A 369 -2.33 10.62 8.32
N GLY A 370 -2.70 11.56 7.46
CA GLY A 370 -1.81 12.59 6.91
C GLY A 370 -0.94 12.15 5.74
N GLN A 371 -1.05 10.90 5.27
CA GLN A 371 -0.25 10.39 4.15
C GLN A 371 -0.94 9.21 3.43
N ILE A 372 -0.85 9.21 2.10
CA ILE A 372 -1.41 8.17 1.22
C ILE A 372 -0.41 7.80 0.13
N LYS A 373 -0.29 6.51 -0.17
CA LYS A 373 0.44 5.95 -1.31
C LYS A 373 -0.58 5.30 -2.24
N THR A 374 -0.81 5.90 -3.40
CA THR A 374 -1.85 5.44 -4.33
C THR A 374 -1.39 5.43 -5.80
N GLY A 375 -0.07 5.36 -6.02
CA GLY A 375 0.55 5.27 -7.34
C GLY A 375 1.02 6.61 -7.90
N ALA A 376 1.49 6.58 -9.14
CA ALA A 376 1.91 7.77 -9.87
C ALA A 376 0.70 8.69 -10.19
N PRO A 377 0.93 9.96 -10.56
CA PRO A 377 -0.09 10.77 -11.23
C PRO A 377 -0.31 10.33 -12.69
N CYS A 378 -0.52 9.02 -12.89
CA CYS A 378 -0.70 8.33 -14.15
C CYS A 378 -1.52 7.06 -13.92
N ARG A 379 -2.36 6.69 -14.91
CA ARG A 379 -3.35 5.61 -14.87
C ARG A 379 -4.54 5.92 -13.94
N SER A 380 -5.76 5.72 -14.43
CA SER A 380 -6.96 6.29 -13.79
C SER A 380 -7.39 5.55 -12.53
N GLU A 381 -6.90 4.34 -12.29
CA GLU A 381 -7.08 3.64 -11.02
C GLU A 381 -6.21 4.25 -9.89
N ARG A 382 -5.40 5.27 -10.20
CA ARG A 382 -4.54 6.03 -9.28
C ARG A 382 -5.01 7.48 -9.07
N LEU A 383 -5.64 8.07 -10.09
CA LEU A 383 -5.94 9.51 -10.21
C LEU A 383 -7.16 9.97 -9.42
#